data_AF-K1UBR6-F1
#
_entry.id   AF-K1UBR6-F1
#
_cell.length_a   1.000
_cell.length_b   1.000
_cell.length_c   1.000
_cell.angle_alpha   90.00
_cell.angle_beta   90.00
_cell.angle_gamma   90.00
#
_symmetry.space_group_name_H-M   'P 1'
#
loop_
_entity.id
_entity.type
_entity.pdbx_description
1 polymer ?
#
loop_
_entity_poly.entity_id
_entity_poly.type
_entity_poly.pdbx_seq_one_letter_code
_entity_poly.pdbx_strand_id
1 'polypeptide(L)'
;DSYMILFWKVECIEERMYPDIIKIEENEFFYKKYVFYYTEKELQCFEKWCRSLKTNGKPMLDTVLEAVQFLNDESEQVQFLTRLLSKVPFFNPIFPKAVMNDFDEMVNKR
;
A
#
# COMPACT_ATOMS: atom_id res chain seq x y z
N ASP A 1 13.65 -9.63 -13.26
CA ASP A 1 12.24 -9.73 -12.85
C ASP A 1 11.47 -8.54 -13.34
N SER A 2 10.39 -8.79 -14.08
CA SER A 2 9.49 -7.74 -14.51
C SER A 2 8.16 -7.89 -13.77
N TYR A 3 7.49 -6.78 -13.49
CA TYR A 3 6.24 -6.79 -12.75
C TYR A 3 5.30 -5.72 -13.31
N MET A 4 4.00 -5.95 -13.20
CA MET A 4 2.95 -5.05 -13.66
C MET A 4 1.97 -4.82 -12.51
N ILE A 5 1.68 -3.56 -12.19
CA ILE A 5 0.66 -3.18 -11.22
C ILE A 5 -0.50 -2.54 -11.98
N LEU A 6 -1.67 -3.16 -11.96
CA LEU A 6 -2.90 -2.66 -12.56
C LEU A 6 -3.70 -1.90 -11.50
N PHE A 7 -4.01 -0.64 -11.78
CA PHE A 7 -4.83 0.21 -10.91
C PHE A 7 -6.30 -0.02 -11.23
N TRP A 8 -7.10 -0.40 -10.24
CA TRP A 8 -8.53 -0.68 -10.41
C TRP A 8 -9.38 0.07 -9.38
N LYS A 9 -10.26 0.95 -9.84
CA LYS A 9 -11.17 1.69 -8.97
C LYS A 9 -12.37 0.84 -8.53
N VAL A 10 -12.67 0.81 -7.24
CA VAL A 10 -13.81 0.10 -6.64
C VAL A 10 -14.67 1.03 -5.79
N GLU A 11 -15.91 0.65 -5.53
CA GLU A 11 -16.82 1.43 -4.66
C GLU A 11 -16.43 1.31 -3.18
N CYS A 12 -16.06 0.11 -2.74
CA CYS A 12 -15.55 -0.17 -1.40
C CYS A 12 -14.43 -1.21 -1.47
N ILE A 13 -13.51 -1.16 -0.51
CA ILE A 13 -12.48 -2.18 -0.33
C ILE A 13 -13.00 -3.20 0.68
N GLU A 14 -13.09 -4.45 0.27
CA GLU A 14 -13.51 -5.56 1.13
C GLU A 14 -12.31 -6.46 1.46
N GLU A 15 -12.33 -7.16 2.59
CA GLU A 15 -11.25 -8.06 3.02
C GLU A 15 -10.89 -9.09 1.94
N ARG A 16 -11.87 -9.59 1.18
CA ARG A 16 -11.65 -10.52 0.05
C ARG A 16 -10.79 -9.95 -1.08
N MET A 17 -10.61 -8.63 -1.16
CA MET A 17 -9.83 -7.96 -2.21
C MET A 17 -8.34 -7.82 -1.86
N TYR A 18 -7.96 -8.04 -0.59
CA TYR A 18 -6.55 -7.98 -0.15
C TYR A 18 -5.71 -9.21 -0.57
N PRO A 19 -6.22 -10.46 -0.54
CA PRO A 19 -5.48 -11.67 -0.90
C PRO A 19 -5.38 -11.95 -2.40
N ASP A 20 -6.12 -11.22 -3.23
CA ASP A 20 -6.18 -11.46 -4.68
C ASP A 20 -4.91 -10.95 -5.38
N ILE A 21 -3.80 -11.66 -5.16
CA ILE A 21 -2.77 -11.79 -6.19
C ILE A 21 -3.46 -12.54 -7.33
N ILE A 22 -4.10 -11.80 -8.24
CA ILE A 22 -4.78 -12.35 -9.41
C ILE A 22 -3.71 -12.94 -10.32
N LYS A 23 -3.43 -14.23 -10.09
CA LYS A 23 -2.77 -15.16 -11.00
C LYS A 23 -1.28 -14.85 -11.27
N ILE A 24 -0.41 -15.71 -10.76
CA ILE A 24 0.96 -15.83 -11.28
C ILE A 24 0.83 -16.48 -12.67
N GLU A 25 1.00 -15.70 -13.73
CA GLU A 25 1.09 -16.22 -15.09
C GLU A 25 2.58 -16.34 -15.44
N GLU A 26 3.11 -17.56 -15.32
CA GLU A 26 4.46 -17.89 -15.76
C GLU A 26 4.46 -18.05 -17.28
N ASN A 27 4.80 -16.98 -17.97
CA ASN A 27 5.09 -17.00 -19.39
C ASN A 27 6.62 -17.02 -19.55
N GLU A 28 7.14 -17.29 -20.75
CA GLU A 28 8.59 -17.33 -21.07
C GLU A 28 9.36 -16.04 -20.66
N PHE A 29 8.61 -14.99 -20.31
CA PHE A 29 9.06 -13.79 -19.63
C PHE A 29 8.38 -13.70 -18.25
N PHE A 30 9.16 -13.87 -17.18
CA PHE A 30 8.67 -13.85 -15.79
C PHE A 30 8.07 -12.47 -15.41
N TYR A 31 6.75 -12.31 -15.55
CA TYR A 31 6.01 -11.10 -15.15
C TYR A 31 5.07 -11.36 -13.96
N LYS A 32 5.38 -10.83 -12.77
CA LYS A 32 4.42 -10.83 -11.64
C LYS A 32 3.35 -9.75 -11.88
N LYS A 33 2.07 -10.14 -12.00
CA LYS A 33 0.94 -9.21 -12.17
C LYS A 33 0.24 -8.97 -10.82
N TYR A 34 0.09 -7.72 -10.43
CA TYR A 34 -0.60 -7.30 -9.21
C TYR A 34 -1.77 -6.38 -9.56
N VAL A 35 -2.90 -6.52 -8.86
CA VAL A 35 -3.97 -5.54 -8.91
C VAL A 35 -3.92 -4.68 -7.64
N PHE A 36 -4.00 -3.38 -7.84
CA PHE A 36 -4.10 -2.38 -6.79
C PHE A 36 -5.50 -1.80 -6.82
N TYR A 37 -6.32 -2.21 -5.86
CA TYR A 37 -7.66 -1.69 -5.64
C TYR A 37 -7.62 -0.41 -4.83
N TYR A 38 -8.40 0.58 -5.26
CA TYR A 38 -8.56 1.85 -4.56
C TYR A 38 -9.97 2.39 -4.71
N THR A 39 -10.43 3.14 -3.71
CA THR A 39 -11.67 3.93 -3.84
C THR A 39 -11.37 5.33 -4.38
N GLU A 40 -12.36 5.96 -5.00
CA GLU A 40 -12.26 7.37 -5.42
C GLU A 40 -11.88 8.28 -4.25
N LYS A 41 -12.44 8.02 -3.07
CA LYS A 41 -12.19 8.78 -1.85
C LYS A 41 -10.71 8.70 -1.44
N GLU A 42 -10.13 7.50 -1.42
CA GLU A 42 -8.73 7.31 -1.07
C GLU A 42 -7.79 8.04 -2.02
N LEU A 43 -8.04 7.93 -3.33
CA LEU A 43 -7.23 8.62 -4.34
C LEU A 43 -7.29 10.14 -4.14
N GLN A 44 -8.49 10.70 -3.98
CA GLN A 44 -8.65 12.14 -3.78
C GLN A 44 -8.00 12.63 -2.47
N CYS A 45 -8.15 11.88 -1.38
CA CYS A 45 -7.51 12.15 -0.10
C CYS A 45 -5.98 12.12 -0.22
N PHE A 46 -5.44 11.12 -0.92
CA PHE A 46 -4.00 10.97 -1.14
C PHE A 46 -3.44 12.07 -2.04
N GLU A 47 -4.10 12.38 -3.16
CA GLU A 47 -3.68 13.45 -4.07
C GLU A 47 -3.67 14.81 -3.38
N LYS A 48 -4.75 15.13 -2.67
CA LYS A 48 -4.87 16.41 -1.95
C LYS A 48 -3.79 16.55 -0.89
N TRP A 49 -3.52 15.47 -0.16
CA TRP A 49 -2.45 15.44 0.84
C TRP A 49 -1.07 15.57 0.19
N CYS A 50 -0.75 14.76 -0.83
CA CYS A 50 0.52 14.84 -1.54
C CYS A 50 0.80 16.25 -2.10
N ARG A 51 -0.20 16.91 -2.69
CA ARG A 51 -0.07 18.28 -3.22
C ARG A 51 0.16 19.33 -2.12
N SER A 52 -0.20 19.03 -0.87
CA SER A 52 0.04 19.93 0.26
C SER A 52 1.46 19.84 0.83
N LEU A 53 2.21 18.79 0.47
CA LEU A 53 3.56 18.57 0.97
C LEU A 53 4.55 19.52 0.31
N LYS A 54 5.44 20.10 1.11
CA LYS A 54 6.55 20.93 0.65
C LYS A 54 7.81 20.06 0.58
N THR A 55 8.33 19.86 -0.62
CA THR A 55 9.52 19.01 -0.83
C THR A 55 10.82 19.67 -0.36
N ASN A 56 10.89 21.01 -0.32
CA ASN A 56 12.07 21.77 0.14
C ASN A 56 13.40 21.29 -0.48
N GLY A 57 13.37 20.83 -1.73
CA GLY A 57 14.54 20.29 -2.44
C GLY A 57 14.81 18.79 -2.23
N LYS A 58 14.06 18.10 -1.36
CA LYS A 58 14.11 16.64 -1.21
C LYS A 58 13.35 15.92 -2.32
N PRO A 59 13.70 14.65 -2.61
CA PRO A 59 12.84 13.77 -3.40
C PRO A 59 11.42 13.70 -2.84
N MET A 60 10.42 13.63 -3.73
CA MET A 60 9.01 13.54 -3.34
C MET A 60 8.75 12.30 -2.47
N LEU A 61 9.39 11.17 -2.79
CA LEU A 61 9.22 9.93 -2.04
C LEU A 61 9.70 10.08 -0.60
N ASP A 62 10.87 10.66 -0.39
CA ASP A 62 11.39 10.93 0.96
C ASP A 62 10.46 11.88 1.72
N THR A 63 9.96 12.92 1.05
CA THR A 63 9.00 13.86 1.64
C THR A 63 7.71 13.16 2.07
N VAL A 64 7.18 12.24 1.24
CA VAL A 64 5.99 11.45 1.53
C VAL A 64 6.23 10.49 2.70
N LEU A 65 7.37 9.77 2.70
CA LEU A 65 7.72 8.81 3.76
C LEU A 65 8.05 9.48 5.10
N GLU A 66 8.54 10.71 5.11
CA GLU A 66 8.66 11.51 6.33
C GLU A 66 7.28 12.00 6.79
N ALA A 67 6.46 12.54 5.89
CA ALA A 67 5.16 13.10 6.23
C ALA A 67 4.16 12.04 6.70
N VAL A 68 4.24 10.81 6.19
CA VAL A 68 3.33 9.71 6.56
C VAL A 68 3.48 9.32 8.04
N GLN A 69 4.65 9.52 8.65
CA GLN A 69 4.91 9.23 10.06
C GLN A 69 4.08 10.08 11.02
N PHE A 70 3.54 11.20 10.54
CA PHE A 70 2.72 12.13 11.32
C PHE A 70 1.21 11.94 11.08
N LEU A 71 0.82 10.99 10.23
CA LEU A 71 -0.59 10.67 9.98
C LEU A 71 -1.08 9.56 10.91
N ASN A 72 -2.40 9.47 11.05
CA ASN A 72 -3.04 8.32 11.70
C ASN A 72 -2.97 7.10 10.76
N ASP A 73 -2.62 5.94 11.31
CA ASP A 73 -2.54 4.65 10.59
C ASP A 73 -3.85 4.28 9.87
N GLU A 74 -4.99 4.70 10.42
CA GLU A 74 -6.33 4.48 9.84
C GLU A 74 -6.73 5.56 8.82
N SER A 75 -5.84 6.50 8.50
CA SER A 75 -6.13 7.51 7.49
C SER A 75 -6.10 6.91 6.07
N GLU A 76 -6.98 7.43 5.21
CA GLU A 76 -7.11 7.02 3.81
C GLU A 76 -5.75 7.08 3.08
N GLN A 77 -4.92 8.07 3.41
CA GLN A 77 -3.60 8.26 2.80
C GLN A 77 -2.61 7.15 3.21
N VAL A 78 -2.59 6.78 4.48
CA VAL A 78 -1.70 5.73 5.02
C VAL A 78 -2.12 4.38 4.48
N GLN A 79 -3.42 4.08 4.49
CA GLN A 79 -3.97 2.84 3.95
C GLN A 79 -3.70 2.69 2.45
N PHE A 80 -3.91 3.76 1.66
CA PHE A 80 -3.60 3.79 0.24
C PHE A 80 -2.11 3.55 -0.04
N LEU A 81 -1.22 4.28 0.66
CA LEU A 81 0.23 4.15 0.46
C LEU A 81 0.74 2.77 0.88
N THR A 82 0.27 2.24 2.01
CA THR A 82 0.65 0.92 2.51
C THR A 82 0.28 -0.17 1.53
N ARG A 83 -0.95 -0.16 0.99
CA ARG A 83 -1.36 -1.10 -0.04
C ARG A 83 -0.52 -0.95 -1.31
N LEU A 84 -0.19 0.27 -1.74
CA LEU A 84 0.61 0.49 -2.93
C LEU A 84 2.02 -0.09 -2.75
N LEU A 85 2.69 0.25 -1.64
CA LEU A 85 4.04 -0.22 -1.34
C LEU A 85 4.11 -1.74 -1.20
N SER A 86 3.06 -2.38 -0.67
CA SER A 86 2.98 -3.85 -0.57
C SER A 86 3.01 -4.58 -1.92
N LYS A 87 2.71 -3.88 -3.03
CA LYS A 87 2.72 -4.44 -4.39
C LYS A 87 4.02 -4.14 -5.15
N VAL A 88 4.94 -3.35 -4.58
CA VAL A 88 6.20 -2.98 -5.24
C VAL A 88 7.30 -3.96 -4.83
N PRO A 89 7.79 -4.85 -5.72
CA PRO A 89 8.59 -6.01 -5.33
C PRO A 89 9.99 -5.72 -4.78
N PHE A 90 10.54 -4.52 -4.99
CA PHE A 90 11.81 -4.08 -4.39
C PHE A 90 11.63 -3.22 -3.14
N PHE A 91 10.42 -2.73 -2.89
CA PHE A 91 10.06 -2.26 -1.56
C PHE A 91 9.76 -3.52 -0.75
N ASN A 92 10.75 -3.98 0.00
CA ASN A 92 10.53 -4.86 1.14
C ASN A 92 10.46 -3.94 2.37
N PRO A 93 9.34 -3.22 2.61
CA PRO A 93 9.25 -2.32 3.73
C PRO A 93 9.46 -3.14 5.00
N ILE A 94 10.63 -2.99 5.60
CA ILE A 94 10.89 -3.44 6.96
C ILE A 94 10.14 -2.44 7.81
N PHE A 95 8.84 -2.65 7.99
CA PHE A 95 8.11 -1.93 9.00
C PHE A 95 8.80 -2.25 10.32
N PRO A 96 9.35 -1.26 11.05
CA PRO A 96 9.79 -1.52 12.40
C PRO A 96 8.57 -2.13 13.09
N LYS A 97 8.70 -3.34 13.63
CA LYS A 97 7.62 -3.99 14.39
C LYS A 97 7.12 -2.96 15.41
N ALA A 98 6.03 -2.26 15.10
CA ALA A 98 5.12 -1.86 16.14
C ALA A 98 4.77 -3.20 16.78
N VAL A 99 5.19 -3.36 18.03
CA VAL A 99 4.93 -4.57 18.79
C VAL A 99 3.41 -4.65 18.92
N MET A 100 2.76 -5.28 17.93
CA MET A 100 1.38 -5.71 18.04
C MET A 100 1.40 -6.82 19.08
N ASN A 101 1.28 -6.40 20.35
CA ASN A 101 1.28 -7.29 21.52
C ASN A 101 0.21 -8.38 21.42
N ASP A 102 -0.77 -8.23 20.53
CA ASP A 102 -1.96 -9.07 20.51
C ASP A 102 -2.02 -10.04 19.32
N PHE A 103 -0.98 -10.12 18.48
CA PHE A 103 -0.99 -11.07 17.35
C PHE A 103 -1.01 -12.53 17.85
N ASP A 104 -0.27 -12.83 18.92
CA ASP A 104 -0.27 -14.15 19.54
C ASP A 104 -1.58 -14.44 20.31
N GLU A 105 -2.25 -13.41 20.86
CA GLU A 105 -3.56 -13.57 21.50
C GLU A 105 -4.68 -13.83 20.47
N MET A 106 -4.62 -13.19 19.30
CA MET A 106 -5.59 -13.40 18.22
C MET A 106 -5.50 -14.81 17.63
N VAL A 107 -4.31 -15.40 17.54
CA VAL A 107 -4.10 -16.74 16.96
C VAL A 107 -4.52 -17.85 17.93
N ASN A 108 -4.47 -17.60 19.24
CA ASN A 108 -4.82 -18.59 20.27
C ASN A 108 -6.32 -18.65 20.62
N LYS A 109 -7.17 -17.80 20.03
CA LYS A 109 -8.63 -17.95 20.11
C LYS A 109 -9.14 -18.90 19.01
N ARG A 110 -8.87 -20.19 19.15
CA ARG A 110 -9.57 -21.28 18.43
C ARG A 110 -9.96 -22.38 19.39
#